data_AF-A0A9P5X639-F1
#
_entry.id   AF-A0A9P5X639-F1
#
_cell.length_a   1.000
_cell.length_b   1.000
_cell.length_c   1.000
_cell.angle_alpha   90.00
_cell.angle_beta   90.00
_cell.angle_gamma   90.00
#
_symmetry.space_group_name_H-M   'P 1'
#
loop_
_entity.id
_entity.type
_entity.pdbx_description
1 polymer ?
#
loop_
_entity_poly.entity_id
_entity_poly.type
_entity_poly.pdbx_seq_one_letter_code
_entity_poly.pdbx_strand_id
1 'polypeptide(L)'
;MSTPGSGPYEITDCDGHRIGRAMNETHDLAPKAVHAGTDDPHPIWDVKRLDNKLYILGNRGAPTANINGWLYALLENLDEKTEWELVNVTEGVFQ
;
A
#
# COMPACT_ATOMS: atom_id res chain seq x y z
N MET A 1 16.80 -0.48 14.95
CA MET A 1 15.51 0.22 14.77
C MET A 1 14.43 -0.81 14.43
N SER A 2 13.19 -0.61 14.86
CA SER A 2 12.10 -1.60 14.73
C SER A 2 11.32 -1.44 13.42
N THR A 3 10.94 -2.56 12.79
CA THR A 3 9.96 -2.58 11.69
C THR A 3 8.58 -2.14 12.20
N PRO A 4 7.70 -1.58 11.33
CA PRO A 4 6.37 -1.18 11.78
C PRO A 4 5.57 -2.37 12.29
N GLY A 5 4.73 -2.11 13.29
CA GLY A 5 3.71 -3.04 13.76
C GLY A 5 2.53 -3.10 12.78
N SER A 6 1.54 -3.94 13.09
CA SER A 6 0.26 -3.88 12.38
C SER A 6 -0.54 -2.67 12.86
N GLY A 7 -1.26 -2.01 11.96
CA GLY A 7 -2.11 -0.87 12.29
C GLY A 7 -2.39 0.06 11.11
N PRO A 8 -3.11 1.16 11.38
CA PRO A 8 -3.34 2.22 10.39
C PRO A 8 -2.10 3.10 10.22
N TYR A 9 -1.78 3.44 8.98
CA TYR A 9 -0.67 4.32 8.62
C TYR A 9 -1.07 5.31 7.54
N GLU A 10 -0.43 6.47 7.53
CA GLU A 10 -0.34 7.33 6.34
C GLU A 10 0.97 6.99 5.62
N ILE A 11 0.91 6.86 4.29
CA ILE A 11 2.08 6.56 3.46
C ILE A 11 2.26 7.69 2.45
N THR A 12 3.48 8.22 2.38
CA THR A 12 3.89 9.22 1.39
C THR A 12 5.08 8.72 0.58
N ASP A 13 5.28 9.25 -0.62
CA ASP A 13 6.57 9.16 -1.30
C ASP A 13 7.63 10.06 -0.64
N CYS A 14 8.84 10.05 -1.20
CA CYS A 14 9.95 10.90 -0.75
C CYS A 14 9.73 12.40 -0.98
N ASP A 15 8.83 12.77 -1.89
CA ASP A 15 8.47 14.16 -2.18
C ASP A 15 7.31 14.65 -1.29
N GLY A 16 6.77 13.78 -0.44
CA GLY A 16 5.68 14.08 0.49
C GLY A 16 4.29 13.95 -0.12
N HIS A 17 4.15 13.41 -1.35
CA HIS A 17 2.83 13.13 -1.91
C HIS A 17 2.21 11.92 -1.20
N ARG A 18 0.95 12.05 -0.80
CA ARG A 18 0.19 10.93 -0.24
C ARG A 18 0.00 9.84 -1.28
N ILE A 19 0.17 8.60 -0.85
CA ILE A 19 -0.05 7.41 -1.69
C ILE A 19 -1.41 6.82 -1.34
N GLY A 20 -2.20 6.46 -2.35
CA GLY A 20 -3.47 5.79 -2.13
C GLY A 20 -4.26 5.59 -3.41
N ARG A 21 -5.49 5.13 -3.24
CA ARG A 21 -6.52 5.08 -4.28
C ARG A 21 -7.18 6.43 -4.49
N ALA A 22 -7.76 6.65 -5.67
CA ALA A 22 -8.56 7.84 -5.93
C ALA A 22 -9.81 7.89 -5.04
N MET A 23 -10.29 9.10 -4.74
CA MET A 23 -11.50 9.33 -3.96
C MET A 23 -12.73 8.79 -4.69
N ASN A 24 -12.78 9.01 -6.01
CA ASN A 24 -13.83 8.56 -6.90
C ASN A 24 -13.28 7.52 -7.89
N GLU A 25 -13.89 6.35 -7.92
CA GLU A 25 -13.50 5.24 -8.80
C GLU A 25 -14.74 4.67 -9.48
N THR A 26 -14.55 3.93 -10.56
CA THR A 26 -15.65 3.19 -11.19
C THR A 26 -16.23 2.15 -10.23
N HIS A 27 -17.55 1.97 -10.27
CA HIS A 27 -18.27 0.99 -9.44
C HIS A 27 -18.22 -0.43 -10.05
N ASP A 28 -17.01 -0.91 -10.30
CA ASP A 28 -16.72 -2.27 -10.73
C ASP A 28 -15.75 -2.93 -9.75
N LEU A 29 -15.56 -4.24 -9.91
CA LEU A 29 -14.63 -5.04 -9.10
C LEU A 29 -13.22 -5.12 -9.71
N ALA A 30 -12.96 -4.38 -10.79
CA ALA A 30 -11.62 -4.36 -11.36
C ALA A 30 -10.62 -3.81 -10.32
N PRO A 31 -9.37 -4.33 -10.31
CA PRO A 31 -8.33 -3.81 -9.44
C PRO A 31 -8.19 -2.29 -9.54
N LYS A 32 -8.07 -1.62 -8.41
CA LYS A 32 -8.01 -0.15 -8.34
C LYS A 32 -6.58 0.31 -8.22
N ALA A 33 -6.17 1.22 -9.09
CA ALA A 33 -4.80 1.72 -9.10
C ALA A 33 -4.49 2.44 -7.79
N VAL A 34 -3.31 2.18 -7.25
CA VAL A 34 -2.74 2.98 -6.16
C VAL A 34 -1.64 3.84 -6.75
N HIS A 35 -1.68 5.13 -6.49
CA HIS A 35 -0.73 6.08 -7.05
C HIS A 35 -0.30 7.13 -6.03
N ALA A 36 0.84 7.76 -6.31
CA ALA A 36 1.24 8.99 -5.64
C ALA A 36 0.32 10.15 -6.04
N GLY A 37 0.10 11.08 -5.13
CA GLY A 37 -0.74 12.25 -5.37
C GLY A 37 -2.22 11.91 -5.46
N THR A 38 -2.70 11.00 -4.60
CA THR A 38 -4.15 10.75 -4.49
C THR A 38 -4.94 12.00 -4.09
N ASP A 39 -6.16 12.12 -4.64
CA ASP A 39 -7.17 13.12 -4.28
C ASP A 39 -7.95 12.74 -3.00
N ASP A 40 -7.76 11.54 -2.45
CA ASP A 40 -8.26 11.18 -1.12
C ASP A 40 -7.55 12.04 -0.06
N PRO A 41 -8.30 12.82 0.75
CA PRO A 41 -7.70 13.66 1.79
C PRO A 41 -7.08 12.85 2.93
N HIS A 42 -7.50 11.60 3.13
CA HIS A 42 -7.05 10.75 4.23
C HIS A 42 -6.88 9.30 3.75
N PRO A 43 -5.88 9.01 2.89
CA PRO A 43 -5.67 7.67 2.35
C PRO A 43 -5.01 6.78 3.41
N ILE A 44 -5.81 6.30 4.35
CA ILE A 44 -5.33 5.42 5.43
C ILE A 44 -5.00 4.04 4.87
N TRP A 45 -3.83 3.55 5.26
CA TRP A 45 -3.32 2.23 4.94
C TRP A 45 -3.46 1.27 6.10
N ASP A 46 -4.06 0.12 5.85
CA ASP A 46 -4.10 -1.00 6.77
C ASP A 46 -2.85 -1.85 6.57
N VAL A 47 -1.89 -1.73 7.48
CA VAL A 47 -0.67 -2.54 7.47
C VAL A 47 -0.86 -3.74 8.39
N LYS A 48 -0.73 -4.95 7.84
CA LYS A 48 -0.81 -6.19 8.61
C LYS A 48 0.51 -6.95 8.50
N ARG A 49 1.22 -7.06 9.62
CA ARG A 49 2.40 -7.91 9.73
C ARG A 49 1.98 -9.39 9.78
N LEU A 50 2.70 -10.22 9.03
CA LEU A 50 2.56 -11.67 8.99
C LEU A 50 3.65 -12.36 9.83
N ASP A 51 3.43 -13.62 10.18
CA ASP A 51 4.36 -14.41 11.02
C ASP A 51 5.73 -14.62 10.33
N ASN A 52 5.75 -14.61 9.00
CA ASN A 52 6.95 -14.73 8.16
C ASN A 52 7.73 -13.41 8.02
N LYS A 53 7.40 -12.37 8.81
CA LYS A 53 7.97 -11.01 8.74
C LYS A 53 7.65 -10.23 7.46
N LEU A 54 6.78 -10.75 6.60
CA LEU A 54 6.21 -10.00 5.49
C LEU A 54 4.97 -9.22 5.93
N TYR A 55 4.44 -8.44 5.02
CA TYR A 55 3.36 -7.51 5.27
C TYR A 55 2.29 -7.60 4.19
N ILE A 56 1.03 -7.51 4.60
CA ILE A 56 -0.05 -7.15 3.69
C ILE A 56 -0.28 -5.67 3.86
N LEU A 57 -0.28 -4.94 2.75
CA LEU A 57 -0.64 -3.53 2.70
C LEU A 57 -2.02 -3.43 2.09
N GLY A 58 -2.94 -2.73 2.76
CA GLY A 58 -4.27 -2.47 2.24
C GLY A 58 -4.58 -0.98 2.20
N ASN A 59 -5.40 -0.55 1.24
CA ASN A 59 -5.90 0.82 1.17
C ASN A 59 -7.41 0.81 0.88
N ARG A 60 -8.17 1.52 1.72
CA ARG A 60 -9.65 1.52 1.72
C ARG A 60 -10.23 0.10 1.80
N GLY A 61 -9.72 -0.71 2.74
CA GLY A 61 -10.22 -2.06 3.04
C GLY A 61 -9.83 -3.17 2.05
N ALA A 62 -9.03 -2.87 1.04
CA ALA A 62 -8.61 -3.82 0.01
C ALA A 62 -7.09 -4.05 0.05
N PRO A 63 -6.59 -5.31 0.05
CA PRO A 63 -5.17 -5.61 0.02
C PRO A 63 -4.56 -5.26 -1.35
N THR A 64 -3.26 -5.01 -1.40
CA THR A 64 -2.58 -4.65 -2.64
C THR A 64 -1.79 -5.79 -3.27
N ALA A 65 -1.58 -5.68 -4.58
CA ALA A 65 -0.75 -6.56 -5.38
C ALA A 65 0.10 -5.78 -6.39
N ASN A 66 1.24 -6.37 -6.77
CA ASN A 66 1.99 -5.97 -7.94
C ASN A 66 1.39 -6.66 -9.18
N ILE A 67 0.86 -5.87 -10.11
CA ILE A 67 0.34 -6.36 -11.40
C ILE A 67 1.13 -5.67 -12.51
N ASN A 68 1.96 -6.41 -13.22
CA ASN A 68 2.79 -5.90 -14.32
C ASN A 68 3.65 -4.67 -13.94
N GLY A 69 4.21 -4.65 -12.73
CA GLY A 69 5.07 -3.55 -12.26
C GLY A 69 4.31 -2.37 -11.62
N TRP A 70 2.99 -2.43 -11.55
CA TRP A 70 2.14 -1.40 -10.96
C TRP A 70 1.47 -1.89 -9.68
N LEU A 71 1.17 -0.96 -8.77
CA LEU A 71 0.51 -1.25 -7.51
C LEU A 71 -1.00 -1.09 -7.65
N TYR A 72 -1.75 -2.15 -7.34
CA TYR A 72 -3.21 -2.15 -7.38
C TYR A 72 -3.79 -2.67 -6.07
N ALA A 73 -4.93 -2.13 -5.65
CA ALA A 73 -5.78 -2.69 -4.62
C ALA A 73 -6.75 -3.69 -5.26
N LEU A 74 -6.78 -4.91 -4.73
CA LEU A 74 -7.61 -6.01 -5.21
C LEU A 74 -9.00 -5.93 -4.58
N LEU A 75 -10.04 -5.81 -5.40
CA LEU A 75 -11.44 -5.87 -4.94
C LEU A 75 -12.05 -7.28 -5.09
N GLU A 76 -11.44 -8.12 -5.93
CA GLU A 76 -11.73 -9.54 -6.12
C GLU A 76 -10.42 -10.34 -6.08
N ASN A 77 -10.51 -11.67 -5.98
CA ASN A 77 -9.34 -12.56 -5.93
C ASN A 77 -8.31 -12.15 -4.86
N LEU A 78 -8.79 -11.80 -3.66
CA LEU A 78 -7.96 -11.24 -2.56
C LEU A 78 -6.79 -12.14 -2.12
N ASP A 79 -6.84 -13.43 -2.47
CA ASP A 79 -5.77 -14.38 -2.21
C ASP A 79 -4.53 -14.14 -3.08
N GLU A 80 -4.67 -13.43 -4.22
CA GLU A 80 -3.57 -13.03 -5.11
C GLU A 80 -2.80 -11.78 -4.62
N LYS A 81 -3.12 -11.28 -3.43
CA LYS A 81 -2.38 -10.18 -2.79
C LYS A 81 -0.88 -10.45 -2.73
N THR A 82 -0.08 -9.40 -2.88
CA THR A 82 1.37 -9.49 -2.70
C THR A 82 1.71 -9.39 -1.22
N GLU A 83 2.57 -10.29 -0.74
CA GLU A 83 3.22 -10.18 0.56
C GLU A 83 4.49 -9.34 0.41
N TRP A 84 4.54 -8.20 1.09
CA TRP A 84 5.57 -7.18 0.94
C TRP A 84 6.65 -7.30 2.02
N GLU A 85 7.90 -7.09 1.63
CA GLU A 85 8.98 -6.80 2.57
C GLU A 85 9.06 -5.29 2.80
N LEU A 86 9.04 -4.87 4.07
CA LEU A 86 9.27 -3.46 4.44
C LEU A 86 10.69 -3.30 4.96
N VAL A 87 11.53 -2.60 4.18
CA VAL A 87 12.92 -2.33 4.52
C VAL A 87 13.03 -0.94 5.12
N ASN A 88 13.61 -0.83 6.32
CA ASN A 88 13.94 0.46 6.89
C ASN A 88 15.19 1.00 6.19
N VAL A 89 15.02 2.07 5.42
CA VAL A 89 16.10 2.84 4.85
C VAL A 89 16.48 3.95 5.84
N THR A 90 17.54 3.76 6.62
CA THR A 90 18.13 4.88 7.36
C THR A 90 18.63 5.91 6.37
N GLU A 91 18.27 7.18 6.54
CA GLU A 91 18.82 8.28 5.74
C GLU A 91 20.35 8.19 5.75
N GLY A 92 20.93 7.97 4.56
CA GLY A 92 22.37 7.89 4.35
C GLY A 92 22.90 6.47 4.18
N VAL A 93 22.60 5.82 3.05
CA VAL A 93 23.56 5.36 2.02
C VAL A 93 22.71 4.79 0.89
N PHE A 94 22.47 5.59 -0.15
CA PHE A 94 22.20 5.04 -1.48
C PHE A 94 23.55 5.01 -2.20
N GLN A 95 24.02 3.80 -2.56
CA GLN A 95 25.06 3.61 -3.58
C GLN A 95 24.40 3.08 -4.84
#